data_AF-A0A938BEW4-F1
#
_entry.id   AF-A0A938BEW4-F1
#
_cell.length_a   1.000
_cell.length_b   1.000
_cell.length_c   1.000
_cell.angle_alpha   90.00
_cell.angle_beta   90.00
_cell.angle_gamma   90.00
#
_symmetry.space_group_name_H-M   'P 1'
#
loop_
_entity.id
_entity.type
_entity.pdbx_description
1 polymer ?
#
loop_
_entity_poly.entity_id
_entity_poly.type
_entity_poly.pdbx_seq_one_letter_code
_entity_poly.pdbx_strand_id
1 'polypeptide(L)' 'MSLIRALLKVDENGQITIPKNVVKALNINPGQHAELRLLPRNKIQLTPQEKWRPKKQ' A
#
# COMPACT_ATOMS: atom_id res chain seq x y z
N MET A 1 7.25 15.88 1.53
CA MET A 1 6.58 14.57 1.42
C MET A 1 5.08 14.79 1.51
N SER A 2 4.30 14.27 0.56
CA SER A 2 2.84 14.44 0.58
C SER A 2 2.18 13.20 1.20
N LEU A 3 1.26 13.40 2.14
CA LEU A 3 0.51 12.32 2.78
C LEU A 3 -0.85 12.19 2.10
N ILE A 4 -1.12 11.04 1.50
CA ILE A 4 -2.41 10.71 0.92
C ILE A 4 -3.16 9.79 1.88
N ARG A 5 -4.39 10.17 2.25
CA ARG A 5 -5.28 9.37 3.10
C ARG A 5 -6.45 8.87 2.26
N ALA A 6 -6.73 7.58 2.34
CA ALA A 6 -7.91 6.96 1.76
C ALA A 6 -8.51 5.99 2.77
N LEU A 7 -9.85 5.99 2.88
CA LEU A 7 -10.56 4.93 3.56
C LEU A 7 -10.71 3.76 2.58
N LEU A 8 -10.26 2.58 2.99
CA LEU A 8 -10.28 1.38 2.18
C LEU A 8 -11.24 0.38 2.82
N LYS A 9 -12.00 -0.34 2.00
CA LYS A 9 -12.75 -1.51 2.44
C LYS A 9 -11.92 -2.76 2.19
N VAL A 10 -12.01 -3.69 3.13
CA VAL A 10 -11.53 -5.06 2.97
C VAL A 10 -12.72 -5.89 2.51
N ASP A 11 -12.58 -6.65 1.44
CA ASP A 11 -13.63 -7.56 0.98
C ASP A 11 -13.64 -8.88 1.80
N GLU A 12 -14.57 -9.77 1.47
CA GLU A 12 -14.72 -11.08 2.13
C GLU A 12 -13.49 -12.00 1.98
N ASN A 13 -12.64 -11.75 0.99
CA ASN A 13 -11.42 -12.49 0.71
C ASN A 13 -10.18 -11.84 1.34
N GLY A 14 -10.36 -10.76 2.11
CA GLY A 14 -9.26 -10.01 2.71
C GLY A 14 -8.55 -9.07 1.72
N GLN A 15 -9.10 -8.84 0.53
CA GLN A 15 -8.50 -7.95 -0.48
C GLN A 15 -8.85 -6.49 -0.22
N ILE A 16 -7.89 -5.62 -0.52
CA ILE A 16 -8.02 -4.17 -0.41
C ILE A 16 -7.88 -3.56 -1.81
N THR A 17 -8.94 -2.93 -2.31
CA THR A 17 -8.86 -2.17 -3.56
C THR A 17 -8.27 -0.78 -3.31
N ILE A 18 -7.12 -0.49 -3.92
CA ILE A 18 -6.50 0.85 -3.85
C ILE A 18 -7.20 1.78 -4.85
N PRO A 19 -7.76 2.93 -4.42
CA PRO A 19 -8.43 3.88 -5.30
C PRO A 19 -7.51 4.41 -6.41
N LYS A 20 -8.07 4.59 -7.62
CA LYS A 20 -7.33 5.00 -8.83
C LYS A 20 -6.53 6.30 -8.65
N ASN A 21 -7.04 7.25 -7.86
CA ASN A 21 -6.33 8.50 -7.56
C ASN A 21 -5.07 8.27 -6.71
N VAL A 22 -5.11 7.32 -5.76
CA VAL A 22 -3.95 6.94 -4.94
C VAL A 22 -2.91 6.22 -5.79
N VAL A 23 -3.34 5.28 -6.65
CA VAL A 23 -2.46 4.57 -7.59
C VAL A 23 -1.70 5.57 -8.48
N LYS A 24 -2.40 6.55 -9.05
CA LYS A 24 -1.79 7.59 -9.89
C LYS A 24 -0.83 8.47 -9.11
N ALA A 25 -1.22 8.94 -7.92
CA ALA A 25 -0.42 9.86 -7.14
C ALA A 25 0.85 9.22 -6.57
N LEU A 26 0.83 7.91 -6.33
CA LEU A 26 1.98 7.14 -5.85
C LEU A 26 2.72 6.39 -6.98
N ASN A 27 2.31 6.57 -8.24
CA ASN A 27 2.85 5.90 -9.42
C ASN A 27 2.99 4.38 -9.24
N ILE A 28 1.94 3.74 -8.71
CA ILE A 28 1.92 2.30 -8.44
C ILE A 28 1.54 1.55 -9.72
N ASN A 29 2.31 0.52 -10.07
CA ASN A 29 2.06 -0.32 -11.24
C ASN A 29 1.58 -1.73 -10.84
N PRO A 30 0.72 -2.39 -11.64
CA PRO A 30 0.39 -3.80 -11.44
C PRO A 30 1.65 -4.67 -11.39
N GLY A 31 1.71 -5.61 -10.44
CA GLY A 31 2.88 -6.47 -10.21
C GLY A 31 4.03 -5.82 -9.43
N GLN A 32 3.93 -4.53 -9.09
CA GLN A 32 4.92 -3.87 -8.25
C GLN A 32 4.84 -4.36 -6.81
N HIS A 33 5.99 -4.61 -6.20
CA HIS A 33 6.07 -4.95 -4.79
C HIS A 33 5.85 -3.71 -3.91
N ALA A 34 5.20 -3.90 -2.76
CA ALA A 34 5.04 -2.86 -1.75
C ALA A 34 5.31 -3.42 -0.35
N GLU A 35 5.88 -2.58 0.52
CA GLU A 35 6.00 -2.89 1.93
C GLU A 35 4.69 -2.52 2.65
N LEU A 36 4.13 -3.49 3.38
CA LEU A 36 2.99 -3.28 4.26
C LEU A 36 3.49 -3.17 5.71
N ARG A 37 3.09 -2.12 6.43
CA ARG A 37 3.35 -1.98 7.87
C ARG A 37 2.06 -1.75 8.63
N LEU A 38 1.87 -2.52 9.69
CA LEU A 38 0.84 -2.29 10.69
C LEU A 38 1.33 -1.21 11.66
N LEU A 39 0.53 -0.16 11.82
CA LEU A 39 0.79 0.94 12.73
C LEU A 39 -0.23 0.92 13.88
N PRO A 40 0.09 1.53 15.04
CA PRO A 40 -0.87 1.68 16.13
C PRO A 40 -2.15 2.38 15.67
N ARG A 41 -3.25 2.15 16.42
CA ARG A 41 -4.59 2.70 16.15
C ARG A 41 -5.19 2.21 14.82
N ASN A 42 -4.99 0.94 14.50
CA ASN A 42 -5.55 0.25 13.34
C ASN A 42 -5.23 0.94 12.00
N LYS A 43 -4.02 1.50 11.90
CA LYS A 43 -3.54 2.13 10.67
C LYS A 43 -2.65 1.18 9.90
N ILE A 44 -2.72 1.26 8.58
CA ILE A 44 -1.85 0.54 7.67
C ILE A 44 -1.09 1.57 6.85
N GLN A 45 0.22 1.38 6.74
CA GLN A 45 1.06 2.11 5.79
C GLN A 45 1.48 1.18 4.67
N LEU A 46 1.27 1.61 3.42
CA LEU A 46 1.70 0.92 2.22
C LEU A 46 2.75 1.78 1.50
N THR A 47 3.93 1.23 1.29
CA THR A 47 5.05 1.93 0.64
C THR A 47 5.47 1.16 -0.61
N PRO A 48 5.23 1.68 -1.83
CA PRO A 48 5.68 1.03 -3.06
C PRO A 48 7.21 0.88 -3.07
N GLN A 49 7.70 -0.24 -3.59
CA GLN A 49 9.13 -0.51 -3.74
C GLN A 49 9.48 -0.45 -5.22
N GLU A 50 10.58 0.22 -5.57
CA GLU A 50 11.12 0.19 -6.94
C GLU A 50 11.86 -1.12 -7.25
N LYS A 51 12.45 -1.75 -6.22
CA LYS A 51 13.20 -3.00 -6.34
C LYS A 51 12.82 -3.91 -5.19
N TRP A 52 12.43 -5.14 -5.49
CA TRP A 52 12.23 -6.15 -4.47
C TRP A 52 13.57 -6.45 -3.80
N ARG A 53 13.67 -6.12 -2.50
CA ARG A 53 14.80 -6.52 -1.65
C ARG A 53 14.22 -7.36 -0.51
N PRO A 54 14.45 -8.69 -0.50
CA PRO A 54 14.07 -9.47 0.67
C PRO A 54 14.82 -8.92 1.88
N LYS A 55 14.10 -8.63 2.97
CA LYS A 55 14.75 -8.35 4.26
C LYS A 55 15.48 -9.63 4.65
N LYS A 56 16.81 -9.58 4.70
CA LYS A 56 17.61 -10.65 5.33
C LYS A 56 17.15 -10.74 6.79
N GLN A 57 16.61 -11.88 7.17
CA GLN A 57 16.33 -12.24 8.56
C GLN A 57 17.64 -12.53 9.29
#